data_AF-G9EIQ8-F1
#
_entry.id   AF-G9EIQ8-F1
#
_cell.length_a   1.000
_cell.length_b   1.000
_cell.length_c   1.000
_cell.angle_alpha   90.00
_cell.angle_beta   90.00
_cell.angle_gamma   90.00
#
_symmetry.space_group_name_H-M   'P 1'
#
loop_
_entity.id
_entity.type
_entity.pdbx_description
1 polymer ?
#
loop_
_entity_poly.entity_id
_entity_poly.type
_entity_poly.pdbx_seq_one_letter_code
_entity_poly.pdbx_strand_id
1 'polypeptide(L)'
;MEELLQQAHLTTFLAKNAYQEERLTGPRLYEAFLPASKTISCKRNSSPSFDEKVWGEDGLNTAREAGAKLKEEQFPNLLTFYTFIARKRASYEYKKTRIAASFAFGSFRDADEGCHMRLSTCLAKEGQYQDQYGYMLELLKIFFPKPDIKKRVLLDKNYKGIPVEVSIFAIRGTVHREEDKNPYLFKEAGDYERPFTTIKTYKSPRDGEERIYLLHPNLERYELDEFFNLVETKFPDLLDLNNREKSINSLAEIVWTLAQAVPTKRGNASIIERLYRSVQLIHDEHYLPQYRLPLNIDLLAIVTPSAEQFRQIFRALFYDKDMLSLIDKNLENIQVFLQSSPESHNELSVLQLQLAELKKKFRSEEKFVRHAEIALQGTNRFGYFNSTSPDNSPSTAPASVLSQKYF
;
A
#
# COMPACT_ATOMS: atom_id res chain seq x y z
N MET A 1 -9.48 -15.58 21.99
CA MET A 1 -10.79 -14.96 21.72
C MET A 1 -10.64 -13.60 21.08
N GLU A 2 -10.04 -12.61 21.75
CA GLU A 2 -9.86 -11.25 21.20
C GLU A 2 -9.13 -11.26 19.83
N GLU A 3 -8.07 -12.07 19.68
CA GLU A 3 -7.37 -12.24 18.41
C GLU A 3 -8.27 -12.84 17.30
N LEU A 4 -9.09 -13.83 17.63
CA LEU A 4 -10.03 -14.45 16.67
C LEU A 4 -11.08 -13.45 16.21
N LEU A 5 -11.64 -12.66 17.14
CA LEU A 5 -12.57 -11.57 16.82
C LEU A 5 -11.91 -10.52 15.93
N GLN A 6 -10.69 -10.09 16.27
CA GLN A 6 -9.94 -9.14 15.45
C GLN A 6 -9.73 -9.65 14.02
N GLN A 7 -9.30 -10.91 13.85
CA GLN A 7 -9.07 -11.52 12.54
C GLN A 7 -10.36 -11.70 11.74
N ALA A 8 -11.45 -12.09 12.40
CA ALA A 8 -12.77 -12.23 11.78
C ALA A 8 -13.31 -10.87 11.31
N HIS A 9 -13.21 -9.83 12.15
CA HIS A 9 -13.56 -8.45 11.77
C HIS A 9 -12.71 -7.92 10.63
N LEU A 10 -11.38 -8.11 10.69
CA LEU A 10 -10.46 -7.70 9.63
C LEU A 10 -10.80 -8.38 8.31
N THR A 11 -10.98 -9.69 8.32
CA THR A 11 -11.33 -10.46 7.11
C THR A 11 -12.67 -10.02 6.55
N THR A 12 -13.67 -9.80 7.41
CA THR A 12 -14.99 -9.29 7.01
C THR A 12 -14.87 -7.91 6.37
N PHE A 13 -14.11 -7.01 7.00
CA PHE A 13 -13.83 -5.67 6.48
C PHE A 13 -13.18 -5.72 5.09
N LEU A 14 -12.12 -6.52 4.92
CA LEU A 14 -11.41 -6.65 3.65
C LEU A 14 -12.33 -7.22 2.57
N ALA A 15 -13.02 -8.33 2.85
CA ALA A 15 -13.91 -9.00 1.91
C ALA A 15 -15.10 -8.13 1.47
N LYS A 16 -15.70 -7.41 2.43
CA LYS A 16 -16.81 -6.48 2.17
C LYS A 16 -16.38 -5.36 1.22
N ASN A 17 -15.20 -4.80 1.44
CA ASN A 17 -14.71 -3.61 0.73
C ASN A 17 -13.84 -3.91 -0.50
N ALA A 18 -13.51 -5.18 -0.76
CA ALA A 18 -12.75 -5.58 -1.95
C ALA A 18 -13.58 -5.41 -3.24
N TYR A 19 -13.03 -4.70 -4.21
CA TYR A 19 -13.55 -4.65 -5.58
C TYR A 19 -13.27 -5.98 -6.31
N GLN A 20 -13.88 -6.20 -7.48
CA GLN A 20 -13.64 -7.41 -8.28
C GLN A 20 -12.15 -7.54 -8.66
N GLU A 21 -11.63 -8.77 -8.77
CA GLU A 21 -10.27 -8.97 -9.30
C GLU A 21 -10.23 -8.55 -10.77
N GLU A 22 -9.39 -7.58 -11.09
CA GLU A 22 -9.07 -7.21 -12.47
C GLU A 22 -7.59 -7.50 -12.77
N ARG A 23 -7.34 -8.16 -13.90
CA ARG A 23 -5.99 -8.39 -14.43
C ARG A 23 -5.72 -7.42 -15.56
N LEU A 24 -4.88 -6.44 -15.30
CA LEU A 24 -4.52 -5.40 -16.26
C LEU A 24 -3.43 -5.94 -17.17
N THR A 25 -3.60 -5.80 -18.48
CA THR A 25 -2.68 -6.29 -19.52
C THR A 25 -2.46 -5.23 -20.61
N GLY A 26 -1.41 -5.40 -21.40
CA GLY A 26 -1.14 -4.57 -22.58
C GLY A 26 -1.17 -3.06 -22.28
N PRO A 27 -1.88 -2.25 -23.08
CA PRO A 27 -2.00 -0.81 -22.89
C PRO A 27 -2.66 -0.37 -21.59
N ARG A 28 -3.33 -1.26 -20.84
CA ARG A 28 -4.01 -0.92 -19.57
C ARG A 28 -3.16 -1.17 -18.33
N LEU A 29 -1.95 -1.72 -18.47
CA LEU A 29 -1.05 -2.00 -17.33
C LEU A 29 -0.75 -0.77 -16.46
N TYR A 30 -0.76 0.43 -17.05
CA TYR A 30 -0.51 1.68 -16.33
C TYR A 30 -1.59 1.99 -15.27
N GLU A 31 -2.79 1.45 -15.44
CA GLU A 31 -3.91 1.65 -14.50
C GLU A 31 -3.61 1.02 -13.12
N ALA A 32 -2.67 0.05 -13.06
CA ALA A 32 -2.24 -0.60 -11.81
C ALA A 32 -1.50 0.34 -10.84
N PHE A 33 -1.06 1.51 -11.35
CA PHE A 33 -0.28 2.53 -10.65
C PHE A 33 -1.13 3.78 -10.33
N LEU A 34 -2.44 3.72 -10.61
CA LEU A 34 -3.34 4.80 -10.21
C LEU A 34 -3.62 4.68 -8.71
N PRO A 35 -3.65 5.80 -7.97
CA PRO A 35 -3.98 5.77 -6.53
C PRO A 35 -5.34 5.13 -6.26
N ALA A 36 -5.56 4.54 -5.08
CA ALA A 36 -6.83 3.91 -4.72
C ALA A 36 -8.03 4.87 -4.85
N SER A 37 -7.84 6.14 -4.52
CA SER A 37 -8.85 7.20 -4.68
C SER A 37 -9.26 7.47 -6.14
N LYS A 38 -8.56 6.89 -7.12
CA LYS A 38 -8.83 7.04 -8.56
C LYS A 38 -9.35 5.76 -9.18
N THR A 39 -8.88 4.61 -8.69
CA THR A 39 -9.36 3.31 -9.15
C THR A 39 -10.77 3.00 -8.68
N ILE A 40 -11.21 3.59 -7.55
CA ILE A 40 -12.40 3.13 -6.84
C ILE A 40 -13.49 4.21 -6.65
N SER A 41 -13.13 5.50 -6.62
CA SER A 41 -14.13 6.58 -6.60
C SER A 41 -14.13 7.38 -7.91
N CYS A 42 -15.19 7.21 -8.71
CA CYS A 42 -15.46 8.05 -9.90
C CYS A 42 -15.73 9.53 -9.56
N LYS A 43 -15.66 9.92 -8.29
CA LYS A 43 -15.95 11.27 -7.82
C LYS A 43 -14.81 11.78 -6.95
N ARG A 44 -14.12 12.80 -7.47
CA ARG A 44 -13.21 13.73 -6.78
C ARG A 44 -11.77 13.25 -6.53
N ASN A 45 -11.01 13.17 -7.62
CA ASN A 45 -9.70 13.84 -7.67
C ASN A 45 -9.36 14.29 -9.10
N SER A 46 -10.37 14.67 -9.89
CA SER A 46 -10.18 15.38 -11.15
C SER A 46 -9.78 16.83 -10.86
N SER A 47 -8.64 17.02 -10.19
CA SER A 47 -7.94 18.27 -10.45
C SER A 47 -7.65 18.26 -11.96
N PRO A 48 -8.01 19.30 -12.72
CA PRO A 48 -7.72 19.38 -14.15
C PRO A 48 -6.23 19.18 -14.47
N SER A 49 -5.35 19.31 -13.47
CA SER A 49 -3.89 19.12 -13.55
C SER A 49 -3.39 17.69 -13.27
N PHE A 50 -4.26 16.72 -12.97
CA PHE A 50 -3.86 15.33 -12.76
C PHE A 50 -4.13 14.49 -14.00
N ASP A 51 -3.08 14.27 -14.79
CA ASP A 51 -3.10 13.37 -15.94
C ASP A 51 -2.84 11.93 -15.46
N GLU A 52 -3.91 11.14 -15.42
CA GLU A 52 -3.91 9.74 -14.97
C GLU A 52 -3.01 8.87 -15.85
N LYS A 53 -3.07 9.08 -17.16
CA LYS A 53 -2.30 8.29 -18.12
C LYS A 53 -0.81 8.58 -17.95
N VAL A 54 -0.42 9.86 -17.92
CA VAL A 54 0.99 10.25 -17.70
C VAL A 54 1.50 9.78 -16.35
N TRP A 55 0.69 9.85 -15.29
CA TRP A 55 1.05 9.33 -13.97
C TRP A 55 1.30 7.81 -13.99
N GLY A 56 0.34 7.05 -14.51
CA GLY A 56 0.42 5.60 -14.51
C GLY A 56 1.52 5.09 -15.45
N GLU A 57 1.71 5.71 -16.61
CA GLU A 57 2.79 5.35 -17.54
C GLU A 57 4.16 5.60 -16.93
N ASP A 58 4.35 6.70 -16.19
CA ASP A 58 5.59 6.95 -15.44
C ASP A 58 5.81 5.89 -14.35
N GLY A 59 4.76 5.51 -13.63
CA GLY A 59 4.79 4.42 -12.66
C GLY A 59 5.20 3.08 -13.29
N LEU A 60 4.53 2.69 -14.37
CA LEU A 60 4.78 1.46 -15.12
C LEU A 60 6.20 1.43 -15.72
N ASN A 61 6.65 2.52 -16.32
CA ASN A 61 8.00 2.60 -16.89
C ASN A 61 9.07 2.54 -15.80
N THR A 62 8.86 3.23 -14.68
CA THR A 62 9.75 3.11 -13.51
C THR A 62 9.80 1.66 -13.04
N ALA A 63 8.66 0.99 -12.91
CA ALA A 63 8.60 -0.37 -12.39
C ALA A 63 9.21 -1.41 -13.35
N ARG A 64 9.05 -1.23 -14.66
CA ARG A 64 9.71 -2.07 -15.67
C ARG A 64 11.23 -1.91 -15.63
N GLU A 65 11.71 -0.67 -15.58
CA GLU A 65 13.15 -0.40 -15.51
C GLU A 65 13.75 -0.92 -14.20
N ALA A 66 13.08 -0.66 -13.08
CA ALA A 66 13.49 -1.15 -11.77
C ALA A 66 13.47 -2.69 -11.73
N GLY A 67 12.43 -3.32 -12.29
CA GLY A 67 12.30 -4.77 -12.36
C GLY A 67 13.38 -5.43 -13.22
N ALA A 68 13.71 -4.84 -14.37
CA ALA A 68 14.80 -5.32 -15.24
C ALA A 68 16.17 -5.23 -14.53
N LYS A 69 16.46 -4.07 -13.91
CA LYS A 69 17.69 -3.89 -13.14
C LYS A 69 17.79 -4.81 -11.93
N LEU A 70 16.66 -5.08 -11.28
CA LEU A 70 16.60 -6.02 -10.17
C LEU A 70 16.89 -7.45 -10.68
N LYS A 71 16.27 -7.90 -11.78
CA LYS A 71 16.55 -9.21 -12.41
C LYS A 71 18.01 -9.39 -12.80
N GLU A 72 18.68 -8.32 -13.21
CA GLU A 72 20.10 -8.28 -13.56
C GLU A 72 21.01 -8.07 -12.33
N GLU A 73 20.48 -8.16 -11.11
CA GLU A 73 21.21 -8.01 -9.84
C GLU A 73 22.00 -6.68 -9.74
N GLN A 74 21.54 -5.62 -10.42
CA GLN A 74 22.22 -4.32 -10.42
C GLN A 74 22.04 -3.51 -9.12
N PHE A 75 21.18 -3.97 -8.21
CA PHE A 75 20.97 -3.35 -6.91
C PHE A 75 21.66 -4.19 -5.82
N PRO A 76 22.73 -3.69 -5.18
CA PRO A 76 23.44 -4.45 -4.16
C PRO A 76 22.65 -4.62 -2.85
N ASN A 77 21.59 -3.83 -2.62
CA ASN A 77 20.80 -3.86 -1.39
C ASN A 77 19.44 -3.15 -1.57
N LEU A 78 18.54 -3.28 -0.58
CA LEU A 78 17.22 -2.65 -0.60
C LEU A 78 17.30 -1.13 -0.67
N LEU A 79 18.27 -0.51 0.03
CA LEU A 79 18.45 0.93 0.06
C LEU A 79 18.71 1.51 -1.35
N THR A 80 19.56 0.86 -2.14
CA THR A 80 19.87 1.29 -3.52
C THR A 80 18.68 1.11 -4.44
N PHE A 81 17.92 0.02 -4.30
CA PHE A 81 16.69 -0.21 -5.03
C PHE A 81 15.62 0.86 -4.72
N TYR A 82 15.38 1.12 -3.43
CA TYR A 82 14.45 2.15 -2.98
C TYR A 82 14.89 3.55 -3.49
N THR A 83 16.18 3.88 -3.36
CA THR A 83 16.74 5.17 -3.79
C THR A 83 16.58 5.38 -5.29
N PHE A 84 16.76 4.33 -6.10
CA PHE A 84 16.54 4.40 -7.54
C PHE A 84 15.09 4.80 -7.87
N ILE A 85 14.12 4.15 -7.25
CA ILE A 85 12.69 4.46 -7.45
C ILE A 85 12.37 5.87 -6.94
N ALA A 86 12.91 6.26 -5.78
CA ALA A 86 12.72 7.58 -5.20
C ALA A 86 13.26 8.69 -6.13
N ARG A 87 14.41 8.48 -6.78
CA ARG A 87 14.97 9.41 -7.78
C ARG A 87 14.10 9.51 -9.03
N LYS A 88 13.52 8.40 -9.51
CA LYS A 88 12.57 8.41 -10.64
C LYS A 88 11.32 9.20 -10.28
N ARG A 89 10.78 8.99 -9.09
CA ARG A 89 9.63 9.74 -8.57
C ARG A 89 9.90 11.25 -8.46
N ALA A 90 11.08 11.63 -7.97
CA ALA A 90 11.53 13.02 -7.89
C ALA A 90 11.69 13.66 -9.27
N SER A 91 12.23 12.91 -10.23
CA SER A 91 12.42 13.37 -11.62
C SER A 91 11.07 13.67 -12.30
N TYR A 92 10.04 12.85 -12.05
CA TYR A 92 8.68 13.14 -12.50
C TYR A 92 8.16 14.48 -11.96
N GLU A 93 8.28 14.72 -10.65
CA GLU A 93 7.81 15.98 -10.04
C GLU A 93 8.56 17.19 -10.59
N TYR A 94 9.88 17.07 -10.74
CA TYR A 94 10.69 18.15 -11.29
C TYR A 94 10.25 18.51 -12.72
N LYS A 95 10.04 17.51 -13.58
CA LYS A 95 9.57 17.71 -14.95
C LYS A 95 8.18 18.36 -15.00
N LYS A 96 7.28 17.95 -14.10
CA LYS A 96 5.89 18.42 -14.06
C LYS A 96 5.75 19.82 -13.46
N THR A 97 6.40 20.08 -12.34
CA THR A 97 6.17 21.31 -11.56
C THR A 97 7.22 22.38 -11.84
N ARG A 98 8.46 22.00 -12.17
CA ARG A 98 9.62 22.91 -12.22
C ARG A 98 9.86 23.69 -10.91
N ILE A 99 9.31 23.23 -9.77
CA ILE A 99 9.40 23.91 -8.48
C ILE A 99 10.49 23.25 -7.61
N ALA A 100 11.26 24.05 -6.86
CA ALA A 100 12.24 23.60 -5.86
C ALA A 100 11.68 22.63 -4.79
N ALA A 101 10.36 22.54 -4.61
CA ALA A 101 9.73 21.52 -3.77
C ALA A 101 9.97 20.09 -4.27
N SER A 102 10.45 19.91 -5.51
CA SER A 102 10.92 18.62 -6.04
C SER A 102 12.08 18.04 -5.24
N PHE A 103 12.92 18.86 -4.58
CA PHE A 103 14.00 18.37 -3.72
C PHE A 103 13.46 17.59 -2.51
N ALA A 104 12.23 17.85 -2.04
CA ALA A 104 11.61 17.05 -0.99
C ALA A 104 11.17 15.66 -1.50
N PHE A 105 11.02 15.46 -2.81
CA PHE A 105 10.81 14.14 -3.38
C PHE A 105 12.19 13.49 -3.61
N GLY A 106 12.39 12.27 -3.11
CA GLY A 106 13.67 11.55 -3.23
C GLY A 106 14.73 11.93 -2.20
N SER A 107 14.54 12.99 -1.41
CA SER A 107 15.37 13.25 -0.23
C SER A 107 14.85 12.46 0.96
N PHE A 108 15.79 11.84 1.68
CA PHE A 108 15.50 11.19 2.94
C PHE A 108 15.08 12.21 4.01
N ARG A 109 14.26 11.76 4.96
CA ARG A 109 13.98 12.53 6.17
C ARG A 109 15.25 12.57 7.00
N ASP A 110 15.55 13.75 7.51
CA ASP A 110 16.67 14.00 8.39
C ASP A 110 16.16 14.95 9.48
N ALA A 111 16.45 14.63 10.74
CA ALA A 111 16.07 15.43 11.89
C ALA A 111 16.95 16.71 12.01
N ASP A 112 18.15 16.69 11.43
CA ASP A 112 19.15 17.76 11.53
C ASP A 112 18.96 18.89 10.51
N GLU A 113 18.22 18.63 9.44
CA GLU A 113 17.78 19.69 8.56
C GLU A 113 16.64 20.45 9.24
N GLY A 114 16.90 21.64 9.77
CA GLY A 114 15.94 22.59 10.36
C GLY A 114 14.75 23.02 9.48
N CYS A 115 14.46 22.25 8.43
CA CYS A 115 13.25 22.26 7.67
C CYS A 115 12.10 21.74 8.54
N HIS A 116 11.24 22.64 9.02
CA HIS A 116 9.98 22.35 9.70
C HIS A 116 9.02 21.55 8.81
N MET A 117 9.33 20.28 8.56
CA MET A 117 8.42 19.41 7.86
C MET A 117 7.29 19.00 8.79
N ARG A 118 6.06 19.04 8.28
CA ARG A 118 4.93 18.46 9.00
C ARG A 118 5.15 16.95 9.12
N LEU A 119 5.58 16.51 10.30
CA LEU A 119 5.62 15.10 10.70
C LEU A 119 4.22 14.51 10.94
N SER A 120 3.18 15.31 10.67
CA SER A 120 1.79 14.93 10.87
C SER A 120 1.00 14.98 9.57
N THR A 121 0.32 13.90 9.22
CA THR A 121 -0.73 13.90 8.18
C THR A 121 -2.09 13.95 8.86
N CYS A 122 -2.95 14.90 8.47
CA CYS A 122 -4.32 15.00 8.96
C CYS A 122 -5.28 14.45 7.90
N LEU A 123 -6.05 13.42 8.25
CA LEU A 123 -7.18 12.92 7.47
C LEU A 123 -8.46 13.40 8.12
N ALA A 124 -9.32 14.03 7.33
CA ALA A 124 -10.59 14.58 7.77
C ALA A 124 -11.72 14.10 6.87
N LYS A 125 -12.91 13.96 7.45
CA LYS A 125 -14.12 13.50 6.76
C LYS A 125 -14.53 14.37 5.57
N GLU A 126 -14.22 15.66 5.61
CA GLU A 126 -14.56 16.63 4.54
C GLU A 126 -13.33 17.08 3.71
N GLY A 127 -12.17 16.42 3.89
CA GLY A 127 -10.91 16.82 3.27
C GLY A 127 -10.52 16.01 2.02
N GLN A 128 -9.28 16.22 1.55
CA GLN A 128 -8.69 15.49 0.40
C GLN A 128 -8.67 13.96 0.57
N TYR A 129 -8.76 13.48 1.82
CA TYR A 129 -8.75 12.06 2.18
C TYR A 129 -10.12 11.54 2.64
N GLN A 130 -11.22 12.24 2.33
CA GLN A 130 -12.57 11.88 2.79
C GLN A 130 -12.93 10.41 2.51
N ASP A 131 -12.53 9.90 1.34
CA ASP A 131 -12.87 8.55 0.90
C ASP A 131 -12.06 7.51 1.68
N GLN A 132 -10.87 7.85 2.19
CA GLN A 132 -9.99 6.93 2.94
C GLN A 132 -10.22 7.01 4.45
N TYR A 133 -10.78 8.13 4.93
CA TYR A 133 -11.02 8.41 6.34
C TYR A 133 -11.87 7.34 7.04
N GLY A 134 -13.00 6.97 6.43
CA GLY A 134 -13.94 6.00 7.01
C GLY A 134 -13.30 4.61 7.19
N TYR A 135 -12.58 4.15 6.17
CA TYR A 135 -11.87 2.86 6.19
C TYR A 135 -10.77 2.82 7.25
N MET A 136 -10.02 3.92 7.38
CA MET A 136 -9.01 4.03 8.43
C MET A 136 -9.59 3.98 9.84
N LEU A 137 -10.70 4.68 10.10
CA LEU A 137 -11.36 4.62 11.41
C LEU A 137 -11.83 3.22 11.77
N GLU A 138 -12.40 2.50 10.80
CA GLU A 138 -12.90 1.14 11.02
C GLU A 138 -11.74 0.19 11.35
N LEU A 139 -10.64 0.24 10.59
CA LEU A 139 -9.43 -0.55 10.86
C LEU A 139 -8.81 -0.23 12.23
N LEU A 140 -8.75 1.05 12.63
CA LEU A 140 -8.26 1.42 13.95
C LEU A 140 -9.09 0.79 15.08
N LYS A 141 -10.42 0.69 14.91
CA LYS A 141 -11.29 0.03 15.89
C LYS A 141 -11.10 -1.49 15.92
N ILE A 142 -10.81 -2.10 14.77
CA ILE A 142 -10.52 -3.54 14.65
C ILE A 142 -9.19 -3.88 15.33
N PHE A 143 -8.14 -3.12 15.03
CA PHE A 143 -6.79 -3.39 15.55
C PHE A 143 -6.60 -2.95 17.00
N PHE A 144 -7.31 -1.88 17.41
CA PHE A 144 -7.18 -1.28 18.74
C PHE A 144 -8.58 -1.01 19.31
N PRO A 145 -9.33 -2.04 19.70
CA PRO A 145 -10.69 -1.88 20.23
C PRO A 145 -10.75 -1.11 21.54
N LYS A 146 -9.61 -0.99 22.25
CA LYS A 146 -9.45 -0.24 23.50
C LYS A 146 -8.26 0.73 23.37
N PRO A 147 -8.41 1.84 22.62
CA PRO A 147 -7.31 2.78 22.45
C PRO A 147 -7.06 3.58 23.73
N ASP A 148 -5.85 4.14 23.87
CA ASP A 148 -5.52 5.01 24.99
C ASP A 148 -6.28 6.33 24.88
N ILE A 149 -7.16 6.62 25.83
CA ILE A 149 -7.93 7.87 25.85
C ILE A 149 -7.25 8.89 26.76
N LYS A 150 -6.87 10.05 26.21
CA LYS A 150 -6.33 11.17 26.99
C LYS A 150 -7.24 12.39 26.93
N LYS A 151 -7.52 12.97 28.10
CA LYS A 151 -8.19 14.27 28.22
C LYS A 151 -7.18 15.39 27.99
N ARG A 152 -7.47 16.29 27.05
CA ARG A 152 -6.66 17.47 26.72
C ARG A 152 -7.53 18.70 26.75
N VAL A 153 -6.92 19.87 26.90
CA VAL A 153 -7.61 21.16 26.77
C VAL A 153 -7.13 21.79 25.46
N LEU A 154 -8.07 22.05 24.55
CA LEU A 154 -7.81 22.82 23.33
C LEU A 154 -8.37 24.23 23.50
N LEU A 155 -7.66 25.21 22.95
CA LEU A 155 -8.15 26.59 22.93
C LEU A 155 -9.15 26.75 21.79
N ASP A 156 -10.31 27.33 22.09
CA ASP A 156 -11.25 27.76 21.06
C ASP A 156 -10.82 29.08 20.40
N LYS A 157 -11.64 29.61 19.49
CA LYS A 157 -11.36 30.88 18.79
C LYS A 157 -11.25 32.09 19.73
N ASN A 158 -11.82 31.99 20.93
CA ASN A 158 -11.82 33.02 21.96
C ASN A 158 -10.78 32.73 23.05
N TYR A 159 -9.83 31.81 22.79
CA TYR A 159 -8.81 31.36 23.73
C TYR A 159 -9.38 30.72 25.01
N LYS A 160 -10.62 30.25 24.97
CA LYS A 160 -11.22 29.49 26.08
C LYS A 160 -10.81 28.03 25.97
N GLY A 161 -10.35 27.46 27.08
CA GLY A 161 -10.03 26.04 27.15
C GLY A 161 -11.29 25.18 27.08
N ILE A 162 -11.35 24.29 26.09
CA ILE A 162 -12.39 23.27 25.96
C ILE A 162 -11.76 21.89 26.21
N PRO A 163 -12.28 21.10 27.16
CA PRO A 163 -11.84 19.73 27.36
C PRO A 163 -12.24 18.87 26.16
N VAL A 164 -11.29 18.11 25.64
CA VAL A 164 -11.48 17.16 24.55
C VAL A 164 -10.88 15.81 24.92
N GLU A 165 -11.50 14.74 24.43
CA GLU A 165 -10.97 13.40 24.51
C GLU A 165 -10.25 13.07 23.20
N VAL A 166 -9.03 12.57 23.32
CA VAL A 166 -8.18 12.16 22.21
C VAL A 166 -7.89 10.67 22.36
N SER A 167 -8.27 9.87 21.38
CA SER A 167 -7.87 8.47 21.32
C SER A 167 -6.48 8.38 20.67
N ILE A 168 -5.59 7.60 21.27
CA ILE A 168 -4.22 7.42 20.85
C ILE A 168 -4.00 5.95 20.54
N PHE A 169 -3.50 5.70 19.33
CA PHE A 169 -3.17 4.39 18.80
C PHE A 169 -1.68 4.40 18.52
N ALA A 170 -0.90 3.65 19.30
CA ALA A 170 0.55 3.61 19.17
C ALA A 170 0.95 2.28 18.52
N ILE A 171 1.56 2.35 17.33
CA ILE A 171 2.17 1.20 16.68
C ILE A 171 3.63 1.23 17.04
N ARG A 172 4.06 0.24 17.82
CA ARG A 172 5.40 0.17 18.39
C ARG A 172 6.28 -0.75 17.60
N GLY A 173 7.57 -0.45 17.61
CA GLY A 173 8.57 -1.47 17.35
C GLY A 173 9.89 -1.11 17.99
N THR A 174 10.81 -2.05 17.88
CA THR A 174 12.12 -1.99 18.52
C THR A 174 13.10 -1.31 17.57
N VAL A 175 13.80 -0.31 18.08
CA VAL A 175 14.93 0.33 17.40
C VAL A 175 16.14 0.15 18.30
N HIS A 176 17.28 -0.18 17.71
CA HIS A 176 18.52 -0.31 18.49
C HIS A 176 19.13 1.09 18.60
N ARG A 177 19.85 1.37 19.67
CA ARG A 177 20.69 2.56 19.74
C ARG A 177 22.11 2.11 19.99
N GLU A 178 22.96 2.25 18.99
CA GLU A 178 24.40 2.27 19.24
C GLU A 178 24.76 3.55 20.01
N GLU A 179 25.78 3.47 20.87
CA GLU A 179 26.22 4.56 21.75
C GLU A 179 26.45 5.89 20.99
N ASP A 180 25.93 6.98 21.58
CA ASP A 180 26.38 8.37 21.44
C ASP A 180 26.56 8.96 20.02
N LYS A 181 25.46 9.46 19.44
CA LYS A 181 25.51 10.59 18.47
C LYS A 181 24.55 11.75 18.74
N ASN A 182 23.69 11.68 19.75
CA ASN A 182 22.73 12.74 20.03
C ASN A 182 23.15 13.56 21.27
N PRO A 183 23.31 14.89 21.17
CA PRO A 183 23.66 15.76 22.30
C PRO A 183 22.56 15.87 23.39
N TYR A 184 21.37 15.32 23.14
CA TYR A 184 20.29 15.25 24.14
C TYR A 184 20.30 13.88 24.84
N LEU A 185 21.04 13.85 25.95
CA LEU A 185 21.17 12.81 26.98
C LEU A 185 20.04 11.75 27.04
N PHE A 186 20.32 10.56 26.50
CA PHE A 186 19.81 9.29 27.02
C PHE A 186 21.03 8.37 27.19
N LYS A 187 21.20 7.80 28.39
CA LYS A 187 22.51 7.35 28.89
C LYS A 187 22.82 5.86 28.77
N GLU A 188 21.97 5.05 28.13
CA GLU A 188 22.21 3.61 28.06
C GLU A 188 22.06 3.07 26.64
N ALA A 189 23.12 2.40 26.16
CA ALA A 189 23.10 1.60 24.95
C ALA A 189 22.17 0.39 25.15
N GLY A 190 21.31 0.12 24.17
CA GLY A 190 20.40 -1.03 24.23
C GLY A 190 19.18 -0.90 23.33
N ASP A 191 18.43 -1.99 23.24
CA ASP A 191 17.16 -2.05 22.54
C ASP A 191 16.13 -1.23 23.30
N TYR A 192 15.48 -0.29 22.62
CA TYR A 192 14.39 0.46 23.22
C TYR A 192 13.18 0.44 22.29
N GLU A 193 12.01 0.21 22.90
CA GLU A 193 10.75 0.19 22.18
C GLU A 193 10.22 1.62 22.05
N ARG A 194 9.99 2.07 20.81
CA ARG A 194 9.38 3.37 20.53
C ARG A 194 8.22 3.23 19.54
N PRO A 195 7.20 4.10 19.61
CA PRO A 195 6.16 4.09 18.59
C PRO A 195 6.78 4.48 17.23
N PHE A 196 6.66 3.61 16.25
CA PHE A 196 6.96 3.92 14.85
C PHE A 196 6.00 5.01 14.37
N THR A 197 4.70 4.73 14.42
CA THR A 197 3.66 5.71 14.09
C THR A 197 2.72 5.86 15.27
N THR A 198 2.43 7.11 15.66
CA THR A 198 1.35 7.39 16.60
C THR A 198 0.17 7.97 15.85
N ILE A 199 -0.96 7.30 15.89
CA ILE A 199 -2.21 7.77 15.29
C ILE A 199 -3.07 8.35 16.40
N LYS A 200 -3.59 9.56 16.18
CA LYS A 200 -4.49 10.23 17.13
C LYS A 200 -5.81 10.52 16.47
N THR A 201 -6.91 10.20 17.11
CA THR A 201 -8.22 10.68 16.70
C THR A 201 -8.76 11.67 17.72
N TYR A 202 -9.32 12.76 17.23
CA TYR A 202 -10.04 13.69 18.10
C TYR A 202 -11.24 14.28 17.37
N LYS A 203 -12.29 14.55 18.13
CA LYS A 203 -13.45 15.31 17.66
C LYS A 203 -13.27 16.78 18.02
N SER A 204 -13.19 17.62 17.01
CA SER A 204 -13.02 19.05 17.15
C SER A 204 -14.23 19.65 17.88
N PRO A 205 -14.03 20.39 18.97
CA PRO A 205 -15.12 21.01 19.71
C PRO A 205 -15.72 22.22 18.98
N ARG A 206 -15.02 22.73 17.96
CA ARG A 206 -15.40 23.94 17.22
C ARG A 206 -16.47 23.69 16.16
N ASP A 207 -16.32 22.62 15.42
CA ASP A 207 -17.14 22.26 14.25
C ASP A 207 -17.74 20.85 14.37
N GLY A 208 -17.38 20.11 15.43
CA GLY A 208 -17.82 18.73 15.62
C GLY A 208 -17.12 17.73 14.70
N GLU A 209 -16.14 18.17 13.89
CA GLU A 209 -15.44 17.31 12.95
C GLU A 209 -14.52 16.32 13.66
N GLU A 210 -14.59 15.06 13.29
CA GLU A 210 -13.64 14.06 13.72
C GLU A 210 -12.48 13.97 12.71
N ARG A 211 -11.26 13.89 13.24
CA ARG A 211 -10.01 13.90 12.46
C ARG A 211 -9.08 12.81 12.94
N ILE A 212 -8.35 12.21 12.00
CA ILE A 212 -7.25 11.28 12.26
C ILE A 212 -5.94 12.01 11.97
N TYR A 213 -5.03 12.00 12.92
CA TYR A 213 -3.68 12.54 12.79
C TYR A 213 -2.68 11.39 12.84
N LEU A 214 -2.00 11.16 11.72
CA LEU A 214 -0.86 10.26 11.63
C LEU A 214 0.38 11.04 12.04
N LEU A 215 0.98 10.72 13.17
CA LEU A 215 2.26 11.26 13.60
C LEU A 215 3.33 10.27 13.19
N HIS A 216 3.98 10.58 12.08
CA HIS A 216 5.08 9.79 11.51
C HIS A 216 6.30 9.88 12.40
N PRO A 217 7.16 8.86 12.42
CA PRO A 217 8.36 8.91 13.25
C PRO A 217 9.27 10.05 12.80
N ASN A 218 9.95 10.67 13.77
CA ASN A 218 11.06 11.59 13.49
C ASN A 218 12.35 10.78 13.57
N LEU A 219 12.73 10.16 12.46
CA LEU A 219 13.89 9.28 12.40
C LEU A 219 15.16 10.09 12.20
N GLU A 220 16.17 9.83 13.03
CA GLU A 220 17.56 10.20 12.73
C GLU A 220 18.11 9.32 11.61
N ARG A 221 19.21 9.74 10.96
CA ARG A 221 19.75 9.01 9.80
C ARG A 221 20.11 7.56 10.12
N TYR A 222 20.75 7.31 11.27
CA TYR A 222 21.13 5.95 11.67
C TYR A 222 19.89 5.07 11.90
N GLU A 223 18.81 5.63 12.43
CA GLU A 223 17.56 4.90 12.68
C GLU A 223 16.90 4.50 11.38
N LEU A 224 16.95 5.39 10.38
CA LEU A 224 16.48 5.04 9.05
C LEU A 224 17.29 3.89 8.45
N ASP A 225 18.61 3.91 8.61
CA ASP A 225 19.48 2.82 8.15
C ASP A 225 19.14 1.49 8.88
N GLU A 226 18.79 1.54 10.18
CA GLU A 226 18.27 0.38 10.91
C GLU A 226 16.97 -0.17 10.33
N PHE A 227 16.01 0.68 9.93
CA PHE A 227 14.79 0.22 9.26
C PHE A 227 15.07 -0.53 7.96
N PHE A 228 16.06 -0.10 7.19
CA PHE A 228 16.50 -0.84 6.01
C PHE A 228 17.15 -2.17 6.42
N ASN A 229 18.05 -2.16 7.41
CA ASN A 229 18.73 -3.36 7.90
C ASN A 229 17.76 -4.42 8.43
N LEU A 230 16.67 -4.04 9.10
CA LEU A 230 15.63 -4.95 9.62
C LEU A 230 15.06 -5.88 8.53
N VAL A 231 14.95 -5.39 7.30
CA VAL A 231 14.38 -6.12 6.17
C VAL A 231 15.37 -6.36 5.03
N GLU A 232 16.65 -6.00 5.21
CA GLU A 232 17.68 -6.19 4.18
C GLU A 232 17.90 -7.66 3.85
N THR A 233 17.85 -8.52 4.88
CA THR A 233 17.95 -9.98 4.70
C THR A 233 16.83 -10.59 3.85
N LYS A 234 15.72 -9.85 3.66
CA LYS A 234 14.57 -10.24 2.84
C LYS A 234 14.72 -9.79 1.38
N PHE A 235 15.62 -8.86 1.09
CA PHE A 235 15.81 -8.30 -0.24
C PHE A 235 16.16 -9.36 -1.30
N PRO A 236 17.06 -10.35 -1.04
CA PRO A 236 17.35 -11.40 -2.01
C PRO A 236 16.12 -12.24 -2.41
N ASP A 237 15.15 -12.40 -1.50
CA ASP A 237 13.94 -13.19 -1.78
C ASP A 237 13.03 -12.53 -2.83
N LEU A 238 13.18 -11.21 -3.07
CA LEU A 238 12.39 -10.51 -4.09
C LEU A 238 12.66 -11.04 -5.51
N LEU A 239 13.82 -11.68 -5.71
CA LEU A 239 14.26 -12.28 -6.97
C LEU A 239 14.02 -13.79 -7.09
N ASP A 240 13.49 -14.43 -6.04
CA ASP A 240 13.26 -15.86 -6.05
C ASP A 240 12.06 -16.24 -6.92
N LEU A 241 12.30 -16.41 -8.23
CA LEU A 241 11.30 -16.82 -9.22
C LEU A 241 10.79 -18.25 -8.99
N ASN A 242 11.54 -19.08 -8.26
CA ASN A 242 11.17 -20.46 -7.96
C ASN A 242 10.22 -20.53 -6.75
N ASN A 243 10.26 -19.51 -5.87
CA ASN A 243 9.41 -19.42 -4.69
C ASN A 243 8.71 -18.07 -4.60
N ARG A 244 7.71 -17.88 -5.47
CA ARG A 244 6.84 -16.70 -5.47
C ARG A 244 6.21 -16.42 -4.11
N GLU A 245 5.85 -17.44 -3.35
CA GLU A 245 5.27 -17.25 -2.02
C GLU A 245 6.24 -16.58 -1.05
N LYS A 246 7.49 -17.08 -0.98
CA LYS A 246 8.56 -16.46 -0.19
C LYS A 246 8.81 -15.03 -0.64
N SER A 247 8.89 -14.81 -1.95
CA SER A 247 9.11 -13.48 -2.53
C SER A 247 8.03 -12.47 -2.11
N ILE A 248 6.76 -12.87 -2.20
CA ILE A 248 5.63 -12.01 -1.82
C ILE A 248 5.56 -11.79 -0.30
N ASN A 249 5.90 -12.79 0.51
CA ASN A 249 5.97 -12.66 1.96
C ASN A 249 7.05 -11.65 2.38
N SER A 250 8.26 -11.78 1.82
CA SER A 250 9.36 -10.84 2.01
C SER A 250 9.01 -9.44 1.52
N LEU A 251 8.30 -9.33 0.39
CA LEU A 251 7.80 -8.06 -0.13
C LEU A 251 6.79 -7.39 0.82
N ALA A 252 5.87 -8.14 1.42
CA ALA A 252 4.89 -7.61 2.36
C ALA A 252 5.57 -7.01 3.60
N GLU A 253 6.57 -7.70 4.15
CA GLU A 253 7.35 -7.22 5.30
C GLU A 253 8.15 -5.95 4.96
N ILE A 254 8.77 -5.90 3.78
CA ILE A 254 9.46 -4.70 3.26
C ILE A 254 8.49 -3.53 3.11
N VAL A 255 7.33 -3.75 2.46
CA VAL A 255 6.30 -2.71 2.26
C VAL A 255 5.81 -2.18 3.59
N TRP A 256 5.52 -3.05 4.56
CA TRP A 256 5.09 -2.66 5.89
C TRP A 256 6.13 -1.78 6.59
N THR A 257 7.39 -2.25 6.60
CA THR A 257 8.50 -1.55 7.26
C THR A 257 8.75 -0.17 6.66
N LEU A 258 8.77 -0.06 5.32
CA LEU A 258 8.97 1.22 4.64
C LEU A 258 7.76 2.17 4.79
N ALA A 259 6.55 1.64 4.93
CA ALA A 259 5.36 2.44 5.21
C ALA A 259 5.41 3.04 6.63
N GLN A 260 5.88 2.28 7.62
CA GLN A 260 6.05 2.74 8.99
C GLN A 260 7.19 3.77 9.13
N ALA A 261 8.33 3.54 8.47
CA ALA A 261 9.49 4.41 8.57
C ALA A 261 9.30 5.76 7.87
N VAL A 262 8.51 5.78 6.79
CA VAL A 262 8.36 6.92 5.87
C VAL A 262 9.74 7.52 5.50
N PRO A 263 10.63 6.78 4.80
CA PRO A 263 12.02 7.19 4.58
C PRO A 263 12.20 8.56 3.92
N THR A 264 11.28 8.92 3.02
CA THR A 264 11.39 10.14 2.20
C THR A 264 10.50 11.25 2.70
N LYS A 265 10.97 12.49 2.50
CA LYS A 265 10.25 13.71 2.91
C LYS A 265 8.88 13.84 2.23
N ARG A 266 8.78 13.43 0.96
CA ARG A 266 7.53 13.35 0.20
C ARG A 266 7.53 12.17 -0.77
N GLY A 267 6.33 11.66 -1.05
CA GLY A 267 6.09 10.68 -2.11
C GLY A 267 6.25 9.22 -1.71
N ASN A 268 6.43 8.92 -0.41
CA ASN A 268 6.68 7.55 0.07
C ASN A 268 5.64 6.53 -0.43
N ALA A 269 4.35 6.87 -0.38
CA ALA A 269 3.26 6.01 -0.87
C ALA A 269 3.48 5.56 -2.32
N SER A 270 3.85 6.49 -3.20
CA SER A 270 4.09 6.21 -4.63
C SER A 270 5.40 5.47 -4.86
N ILE A 271 6.40 5.68 -4.02
CA ILE A 271 7.67 4.94 -4.08
C ILE A 271 7.44 3.47 -3.69
N ILE A 272 6.73 3.23 -2.58
CA ILE A 272 6.32 1.90 -2.14
C ILE A 272 5.49 1.21 -3.22
N GLU A 273 4.56 1.94 -3.86
CA GLU A 273 3.77 1.41 -4.96
C GLU A 273 4.62 0.90 -6.12
N ARG A 274 5.50 1.76 -6.63
CA ARG A 274 6.41 1.38 -7.72
C ARG A 274 7.32 0.22 -7.30
N LEU A 275 7.75 0.16 -6.03
CA LEU A 275 8.57 -0.92 -5.50
C LEU A 275 7.86 -2.27 -5.58
N TYR A 276 6.69 -2.40 -4.97
CA TYR A 276 6.00 -3.69 -4.96
C TYR A 276 5.48 -4.08 -6.35
N ARG A 277 5.11 -3.11 -7.18
CA ARG A 277 4.72 -3.35 -8.58
C ARG A 277 5.90 -3.80 -9.44
N SER A 278 7.11 -3.32 -9.17
CA SER A 278 8.33 -3.79 -9.87
C SER A 278 8.54 -5.28 -9.61
N VAL A 279 8.40 -5.71 -8.34
CA VAL A 279 8.52 -7.12 -7.96
C VAL A 279 7.37 -7.92 -8.56
N GLN A 280 6.12 -7.45 -8.52
CA GLN A 280 5.02 -8.15 -9.18
C GLN A 280 5.27 -8.32 -10.70
N LEU A 281 5.78 -7.32 -11.41
CA LEU A 281 6.12 -7.45 -12.83
C LEU A 281 7.24 -8.46 -13.10
N ILE A 282 8.12 -8.70 -12.15
CA ILE A 282 9.16 -9.74 -12.27
C ILE A 282 8.51 -11.13 -12.30
N HIS A 283 7.51 -11.34 -11.44
CA HIS A 283 6.79 -12.63 -11.30
C HIS A 283 5.63 -12.81 -12.28
N ASP A 284 5.00 -11.72 -12.69
CA ASP A 284 3.78 -11.67 -13.50
C ASP A 284 4.01 -10.78 -14.75
N GLU A 285 5.00 -11.11 -15.59
CA GLU A 285 5.53 -10.25 -16.67
C GLU A 285 4.48 -9.63 -17.63
N HIS A 286 3.36 -10.31 -17.82
CA HIS A 286 2.33 -9.91 -18.79
C HIS A 286 1.08 -9.29 -18.18
N TYR A 287 0.94 -9.33 -16.85
CA TYR A 287 -0.25 -8.79 -16.19
C TYR A 287 0.06 -8.21 -14.80
N LEU A 288 -0.71 -7.22 -14.39
CA LEU A 288 -0.70 -6.75 -13.00
C LEU A 288 -2.11 -6.86 -12.41
N PRO A 289 -2.26 -7.39 -11.19
CA PRO A 289 -3.54 -7.33 -10.51
C PRO A 289 -3.86 -5.88 -10.13
N GLN A 290 -5.08 -5.41 -10.36
CA GLN A 290 -5.49 -4.12 -9.81
C GLN A 290 -5.51 -4.19 -8.28
N TYR A 291 -5.16 -3.10 -7.60
CA TYR A 291 -5.32 -3.00 -6.15
C TYR A 291 -6.80 -2.81 -5.81
N ARG A 292 -7.32 -3.61 -4.88
CA ARG A 292 -8.78 -3.83 -4.77
C ARG A 292 -9.44 -3.14 -3.59
N LEU A 293 -8.72 -2.34 -2.82
CA LEU A 293 -9.28 -1.63 -1.67
C LEU A 293 -9.32 -0.11 -1.87
N PRO A 294 -10.34 0.57 -1.32
CA PRO A 294 -10.47 2.02 -1.38
C PRO A 294 -9.44 2.78 -0.52
N LEU A 295 -8.67 2.07 0.31
CA LEU A 295 -7.64 2.62 1.19
C LEU A 295 -6.27 2.32 0.59
N ASN A 296 -5.40 3.31 0.39
CA ASN A 296 -4.07 3.03 -0.16
C ASN A 296 -3.28 2.02 0.71
N ILE A 297 -2.46 1.21 0.05
CA ILE A 297 -1.72 0.12 0.72
C ILE A 297 -0.74 0.61 1.79
N ASP A 298 -0.16 1.80 1.64
CA ASP A 298 0.73 2.41 2.64
C ASP A 298 -0.04 2.78 3.91
N LEU A 299 -1.28 3.28 3.77
CA LEU A 299 -2.13 3.56 4.93
C LEU A 299 -2.61 2.27 5.60
N LEU A 300 -2.95 1.23 4.82
CA LEU A 300 -3.28 -0.08 5.36
C LEU A 300 -2.08 -0.67 6.13
N ALA A 301 -0.87 -0.57 5.58
CA ALA A 301 0.35 -0.97 6.25
C ALA A 301 0.58 -0.16 7.54
N ILE A 302 0.39 1.18 7.47
CA ILE A 302 0.52 2.08 8.61
C ILE A 302 -0.41 1.69 9.75
N VAL A 303 -1.67 1.34 9.50
CA VAL A 303 -2.61 0.98 10.57
C VAL A 303 -2.49 -0.47 11.05
N THR A 304 -1.79 -1.33 10.30
CA THR A 304 -1.62 -2.73 10.66
C THR A 304 -0.54 -2.86 11.76
N PRO A 305 -0.85 -3.43 12.94
CA PRO A 305 0.05 -3.44 14.09
C PRO A 305 1.40 -4.12 13.88
N SER A 306 1.48 -5.13 13.00
CA SER A 306 2.70 -5.90 12.79
C SER A 306 2.89 -6.33 11.33
N ALA A 307 4.14 -6.55 10.95
CA ALA A 307 4.50 -7.09 9.63
C ALA A 307 3.84 -8.45 9.37
N GLU A 308 3.72 -9.30 10.41
CA GLU A 308 3.04 -10.60 10.34
C GLU A 308 1.56 -10.46 9.93
N GLN A 309 0.82 -9.60 10.62
CA GLN A 309 -0.60 -9.37 10.31
C GLN A 309 -0.77 -8.77 8.91
N PHE A 310 0.13 -7.86 8.51
CA PHE A 310 0.10 -7.29 7.17
C PHE A 310 0.39 -8.33 6.08
N ARG A 311 1.37 -9.21 6.31
CA ARG A 311 1.72 -10.30 5.40
C ARG A 311 0.55 -11.25 5.16
N GLN A 312 -0.21 -11.58 6.21
CA GLN A 312 -1.38 -12.47 6.11
C GLN A 312 -2.48 -11.91 5.19
N ILE A 313 -2.62 -10.58 5.12
CA ILE A 313 -3.65 -9.94 4.30
C ILE A 313 -3.14 -9.47 2.94
N PHE A 314 -1.81 -9.31 2.77
CA PHE A 314 -1.19 -8.65 1.61
C PHE A 314 -1.63 -9.22 0.26
N ARG A 315 -1.65 -10.54 0.13
CA ARG A 315 -2.04 -11.22 -1.11
C ARG A 315 -3.53 -11.07 -1.43
N ALA A 316 -4.37 -11.10 -0.40
CA ALA A 316 -5.81 -10.91 -0.52
C ALA A 316 -6.19 -9.51 -1.03
N LEU A 317 -5.27 -8.53 -0.96
CA LEU A 317 -5.46 -7.19 -1.52
C LEU A 317 -5.51 -7.18 -3.05
N PHE A 318 -5.05 -8.26 -3.69
CA PHE A 318 -4.87 -8.36 -5.13
C PHE A 318 -5.64 -9.54 -5.76
N TYR A 319 -5.74 -10.68 -5.07
CA TYR A 319 -6.23 -11.92 -5.68
C TYR A 319 -7.43 -12.55 -4.94
N ASP A 320 -8.44 -12.98 -5.69
CA ASP A 320 -9.65 -13.66 -5.18
C ASP A 320 -9.32 -14.97 -4.49
N LYS A 321 -8.38 -15.74 -5.04
CA LYS A 321 -7.94 -17.01 -4.44
C LYS A 321 -7.41 -16.79 -3.03
N ASP A 322 -6.60 -15.75 -2.83
CA ASP A 322 -5.99 -15.45 -1.54
C ASP A 322 -7.02 -14.85 -0.56
N MET A 323 -7.98 -14.05 -1.05
CA MET A 323 -9.13 -13.60 -0.25
C MET A 323 -10.02 -14.78 0.19
N LEU A 324 -10.30 -15.73 -0.70
CA LEU A 324 -11.05 -16.95 -0.38
C LEU A 324 -10.33 -17.78 0.68
N SER A 325 -9.02 -17.98 0.52
CA SER A 325 -8.22 -18.71 1.50
C SER A 325 -8.24 -18.03 2.87
N LEU A 326 -8.18 -16.70 2.91
CA LEU A 326 -8.29 -15.93 4.16
C LEU A 326 -9.68 -16.11 4.82
N ILE A 327 -10.75 -16.04 4.03
CA ILE A 327 -12.12 -16.28 4.51
C ILE A 327 -12.28 -17.71 5.03
N ASP A 328 -11.79 -18.71 4.29
CA ASP A 328 -11.84 -20.12 4.66
C ASP A 328 -11.15 -20.39 5.99
N LYS A 329 -9.91 -19.91 6.14
CA LYS A 329 -9.14 -20.03 7.38
C LYS A 329 -9.87 -19.41 8.57
N ASN A 330 -10.48 -18.24 8.40
CA ASN A 330 -11.22 -17.58 9.47
C ASN A 330 -12.52 -18.32 9.82
N LEU A 331 -13.27 -18.81 8.83
CA LEU A 331 -14.46 -19.62 9.07
C LEU A 331 -14.15 -20.90 9.83
N GLU A 332 -13.06 -21.59 9.48
CA GLU A 332 -12.58 -22.78 10.17
C GLU A 332 -12.21 -22.46 11.63
N ASN A 333 -11.40 -21.42 11.86
CA ASN A 333 -11.00 -21.00 13.20
C ASN A 333 -12.21 -20.64 14.08
N ILE A 334 -13.21 -19.94 13.52
CA ILE A 334 -14.44 -19.61 14.23
C ILE A 334 -15.23 -20.88 14.55
N GLN A 335 -15.37 -21.80 13.59
CA GLN A 335 -16.10 -23.03 13.79
C GLN A 335 -15.47 -23.91 14.89
N VAL A 336 -14.14 -24.09 14.85
CA VAL A 336 -13.39 -24.84 15.87
C VAL A 336 -13.59 -24.21 17.25
N PHE A 337 -13.54 -22.88 17.34
CA PHE A 337 -13.77 -22.17 18.60
C PHE A 337 -15.21 -22.34 19.12
N LEU A 338 -16.22 -22.16 18.26
CA LEU A 338 -17.63 -22.29 18.66
C LEU A 338 -18.01 -23.71 19.08
N GLN A 339 -17.39 -24.74 18.49
CA GLN A 339 -17.60 -26.14 18.87
C GLN A 339 -16.95 -26.51 20.21
N SER A 340 -15.87 -25.82 20.58
CA SER A 340 -15.12 -26.08 21.82
C SER A 340 -15.53 -25.17 22.98
N SER A 341 -16.36 -24.14 22.74
CA SER A 341 -16.78 -23.20 23.76
C SER A 341 -18.13 -23.59 24.38
N PRO A 342 -18.24 -23.66 25.73
CA PRO A 342 -19.51 -23.93 26.41
C PRO A 342 -20.46 -22.72 26.44
N GLU A 343 -19.99 -21.53 26.08
CA GLU A 343 -20.75 -20.28 26.11
C GLU A 343 -21.18 -19.85 24.70
N SER A 344 -22.35 -19.21 24.59
CA SER A 344 -22.82 -18.65 23.33
C SER A 344 -22.05 -17.37 22.97
N HIS A 345 -21.39 -17.34 21.81
CA HIS A 345 -20.66 -16.18 21.31
C HIS A 345 -21.39 -15.53 20.12
N ASN A 346 -22.43 -14.75 20.41
CA ASN A 346 -23.31 -14.16 19.39
C ASN A 346 -22.54 -13.35 18.32
N GLU A 347 -21.51 -12.61 18.71
CA GLU A 347 -20.70 -11.81 17.76
C GLU A 347 -19.95 -12.69 16.75
N LEU A 348 -19.30 -13.78 17.22
CA LEU A 348 -18.62 -14.73 16.33
C LEU A 348 -19.60 -15.45 15.42
N SER A 349 -20.79 -15.81 15.90
CA SER A 349 -21.83 -16.43 15.06
C SER A 349 -22.30 -15.47 13.96
N VAL A 350 -22.47 -14.18 14.26
CA VAL A 350 -22.80 -13.15 13.26
C VAL A 350 -21.68 -13.00 12.24
N LEU A 351 -20.43 -12.91 12.68
CA LEU A 351 -19.26 -12.81 11.78
C LEU A 351 -19.11 -14.05 10.90
N GLN A 352 -19.37 -15.25 11.44
CA GLN A 352 -19.34 -16.50 10.68
C GLN A 352 -20.36 -16.47 9.53
N LEU A 353 -21.60 -16.02 9.80
CA LEU A 353 -22.65 -15.88 8.79
C LEU A 353 -22.28 -14.84 7.73
N GLN A 354 -21.76 -13.68 8.14
CA GLN A 354 -21.30 -12.62 7.23
C GLN A 354 -20.17 -13.10 6.33
N LEU A 355 -19.16 -13.77 6.89
CA LEU A 355 -18.06 -14.35 6.12
C LEU A 355 -18.54 -15.43 5.15
N ALA A 356 -19.48 -16.29 5.56
CA ALA A 356 -20.05 -17.31 4.68
C ALA A 356 -20.84 -16.70 3.51
N GLU A 357 -21.52 -15.58 3.72
CA GLU A 357 -22.17 -14.81 2.66
C GLU A 357 -21.15 -14.15 1.73
N LEU A 358 -20.18 -13.43 2.29
CA LEU A 358 -19.11 -12.76 1.53
C LEU A 358 -18.28 -13.75 0.71
N LYS A 359 -18.07 -14.97 1.21
CA LYS A 359 -17.42 -16.05 0.45
C LYS A 359 -18.07 -16.31 -0.91
N LYS A 360 -19.40 -16.15 -1.02
CA LYS A 360 -20.14 -16.37 -2.26
C LYS A 360 -19.77 -15.33 -3.33
N LYS A 361 -19.45 -14.09 -2.93
CA LYS A 361 -18.98 -13.01 -3.81
C LYS A 361 -17.78 -13.48 -4.65
N PHE A 362 -16.82 -14.16 -4.01
CA PHE A 362 -15.57 -14.58 -4.62
C PHE A 362 -15.62 -15.97 -5.28
N ARG A 363 -16.64 -16.78 -4.96
CA ARG A 363 -16.87 -18.09 -5.60
C ARG A 363 -17.54 -18.00 -6.98
N SER A 364 -18.06 -16.84 -7.36
CA SER A 364 -18.98 -16.71 -8.51
C SER A 364 -18.33 -16.46 -9.89
N GLU A 365 -16.99 -16.44 -10.00
CA GLU A 365 -16.29 -16.23 -11.27
C GLU A 365 -15.18 -17.26 -11.60
N GLU A 366 -15.48 -18.55 -11.44
CA GLU A 366 -14.87 -19.60 -12.30
C GLU A 366 -15.27 -19.44 -13.79
N LYS A 367 -15.75 -18.27 -14.23
CA LYS A 367 -15.96 -17.93 -15.64
C LYS A 367 -14.66 -17.57 -16.36
N PHE A 368 -13.55 -17.34 -15.65
CA PHE A 368 -12.36 -16.74 -16.25
C PHE A 368 -11.22 -17.69 -16.60
N VAL A 369 -11.19 -18.92 -16.08
CA VAL A 369 -10.19 -19.93 -16.52
C VAL A 369 -10.36 -20.23 -18.02
N ARG A 370 -11.59 -20.20 -18.54
CA ARG A 370 -11.86 -20.40 -19.97
C ARG A 370 -11.32 -19.29 -20.88
N HIS A 371 -11.32 -18.03 -20.47
CA HIS A 371 -10.88 -16.93 -21.36
C HIS A 371 -9.35 -16.80 -21.44
N ALA A 372 -8.64 -17.11 -20.35
CA ALA A 372 -7.18 -17.17 -20.37
C ALA A 372 -6.66 -18.38 -21.15
N GLU A 373 -7.34 -19.53 -21.06
CA GLU A 373 -7.02 -20.69 -21.91
C GLU A 373 -7.31 -20.42 -23.39
N ILE A 374 -8.39 -19.71 -23.72
CA ILE A 374 -8.68 -19.30 -25.12
C ILE A 374 -7.64 -18.31 -25.65
N ALA A 375 -7.14 -17.38 -24.82
CA ALA A 375 -6.10 -16.44 -25.23
C ALA A 375 -4.70 -17.09 -25.36
N LEU A 376 -4.42 -18.16 -24.61
CA LEU A 376 -3.15 -18.90 -24.65
C LEU A 376 -3.16 -20.07 -25.64
N GLN A 377 -4.32 -20.63 -25.99
CA GLN A 377 -4.49 -21.69 -26.98
C GLN A 377 -4.88 -21.16 -28.38
N GLY A 378 -5.25 -19.88 -28.48
CA GLY A 378 -5.45 -19.20 -29.75
C GLY A 378 -4.13 -19.01 -30.48
N THR A 379 -3.87 -19.86 -31.46
CA THR A 379 -2.86 -19.70 -32.51
C THR A 379 -2.96 -18.32 -33.18
N ASN A 380 -2.33 -17.30 -32.60
CA ASN A 380 -1.91 -16.05 -33.22
C ASN A 380 -0.90 -15.35 -32.29
N ARG A 381 0.25 -15.99 -32.11
CA ARG A 381 1.47 -15.29 -31.71
C ARG A 381 1.87 -14.41 -32.91
N PHE A 382 1.98 -13.10 -32.68
CA PHE A 382 2.28 -12.03 -33.65
C PHE A 382 1.12 -11.64 -34.58
N GLY A 383 0.36 -10.62 -34.18
CA GLY A 383 -0.65 -9.98 -35.04
C GLY A 383 -1.25 -8.67 -34.52
N TYR A 384 -1.08 -8.34 -33.23
CA TYR A 384 -1.65 -7.11 -32.63
C TYR A 384 -0.67 -5.92 -32.56
N PHE A 385 0.47 -5.98 -33.25
CA PHE A 385 1.32 -4.81 -33.50
C PHE A 385 1.19 -4.42 -34.97
N ASN A 386 0.07 -3.79 -35.31
CA ASN A 386 -0.19 -2.92 -36.47
C ASN A 386 -1.69 -2.95 -36.80
N SER A 387 -2.52 -2.25 -36.02
CA SER A 387 -3.79 -1.76 -36.54
C SER A 387 -3.70 -0.25 -36.68
N THR A 388 -3.31 0.20 -37.87
CA THR A 388 -3.66 1.52 -38.34
C THR A 388 -5.18 1.67 -38.31
N SER A 389 -5.61 2.82 -37.80
CA SER A 389 -7.01 3.28 -37.76
C SER A 389 -7.69 3.07 -39.12
N PRO A 390 -8.94 2.59 -39.19
CA PRO A 390 -9.69 2.63 -40.44
C PRO A 390 -10.31 4.02 -40.58
N ASP A 391 -9.61 4.92 -41.26
CA ASP A 391 -10.25 6.04 -41.95
C ASP A 391 -10.50 5.66 -43.41
N ASN A 392 -11.69 6.04 -43.87
CA ASN A 392 -12.31 5.61 -45.11
C ASN A 392 -11.61 6.11 -46.39
N SER A 393 -11.66 5.26 -47.44
CA SER A 393 -11.70 5.56 -48.90
C SER A 393 -10.34 5.56 -49.69
N PRO A 394 -10.32 5.29 -51.03
CA PRO A 394 -9.56 4.16 -51.59
C PRO A 394 -8.55 4.47 -52.74
N SER A 395 -7.76 3.44 -53.08
CA SER A 395 -6.95 3.23 -54.31
C SER A 395 -5.57 3.93 -54.34
N THR A 396 -4.45 3.39 -54.84
CA THR A 396 -4.16 2.35 -55.85
C THR A 396 -2.73 1.78 -55.65
N ALA A 397 -2.57 0.47 -55.85
CA ALA A 397 -1.42 -0.29 -56.39
C ALA A 397 0.00 -0.26 -55.75
N PRO A 398 0.82 -1.34 -55.94
CA PRO A 398 1.90 -1.74 -55.02
C PRO A 398 3.33 -1.58 -55.59
N ALA A 399 4.31 -1.37 -54.70
CA ALA A 399 5.74 -1.59 -54.94
C ALA A 399 6.39 -1.84 -53.56
N SER A 400 6.89 -3.04 -53.27
CA SER A 400 8.31 -3.43 -53.35
C SER A 400 9.20 -2.55 -52.43
N VAL A 401 10.14 -3.00 -51.61
CA VAL A 401 10.91 -4.24 -51.47
C VAL A 401 11.90 -3.96 -50.31
N LEU A 402 12.28 -4.98 -49.53
CA LEU A 402 13.47 -5.04 -48.63
C LEU A 402 13.50 -4.10 -47.40
N SER A 403 14.03 -4.46 -46.23
CA SER A 403 14.76 -5.64 -45.77
C SER A 403 14.74 -5.65 -44.25
N GLN A 404 14.62 -6.84 -43.68
CA GLN A 404 14.92 -7.17 -42.29
C GLN A 404 16.30 -6.65 -41.87
N LYS A 405 16.41 -6.18 -40.62
CA LYS A 405 17.60 -6.42 -39.79
C LYS A 405 17.31 -6.21 -38.29
N TYR A 406 17.50 -7.29 -37.55
CA TYR A 406 17.71 -7.44 -36.10
C TYR A 406 16.49 -7.48 -35.16
N PHE A 407 16.11 -8.70 -34.78
CA PHE A 407 16.08 -9.14 -33.38
C PHE A 407 16.81 -10.48 -33.27
#